data_AF-A0A838VLJ5-F1
#
_entry.id   AF-A0A838VLJ5-F1
#
_cell.length_a   1.000
_cell.length_b   1.000
_cell.length_c   1.000
_cell.angle_alpha   90.00
_cell.angle_beta   90.00
_cell.angle_gamma   90.00
#
_symmetry.space_group_name_H-M   'P 1'
#
loop_
_entity.id
_entity.type
_entity.pdbx_description
1 polymer ?
#
loop_
_entity_poly.entity_id
_entity_poly.type
_entity_poly.pdbx_seq_one_letter_code
_entity_poly.pdbx_strand_id
1 'polypeptide(L)'
;MTNSPITGFSISNFKAFADTQYIPIRPLTLIYGANSSGKSSILHSLLLAHHAITNEGELNVYRTEAGGDSVDLGGFGQYVHKRDRTRLVEWAIDLDPSNINLKAQGMSSLLELTKKLTVGVGIGMHSSGNEGLKVRSFFLEADGERVLNMSSRRKGKLQLDSLDHKHRIVSLLIEAIIEANTFNLKVTPQHEEEIEQVINFLVPEITAQVSRLLPTNIQGETLRQGIPEHTTPLKSQNRQDTLADAIRFYIPHRLNDIVGAITQTVESELEKLQYLGPYRTYPPRNF
;
A
#
# COMPACT_ATOMS: atom_id res chain seq x y z
N MET A 1 15.33 -6.11 -21.89
CA MET A 1 15.64 -5.88 -20.47
C MET A 1 14.32 -5.63 -19.79
N THR A 2 13.92 -6.44 -18.82
CA THR A 2 12.70 -6.19 -18.04
C THR A 2 12.96 -4.95 -17.17
N ASN A 3 12.21 -3.87 -17.36
CA ASN A 3 12.24 -2.74 -16.43
C ASN A 3 11.84 -3.25 -15.04
N SER A 4 12.50 -2.76 -13.98
CA SER A 4 12.03 -3.05 -12.62
C SER A 4 10.63 -2.45 -12.46
N PRO A 5 9.69 -3.17 -11.82
CA PRO A 5 8.39 -2.65 -11.45
C PRO A 5 8.48 -1.37 -10.62
N ILE A 6 9.52 -1.19 -9.80
CA ILE A 6 9.72 0.00 -8.96
C ILE A 6 10.40 1.10 -9.77
N THR A 7 9.78 2.27 -9.83
CA THR A 7 10.26 3.44 -10.60
C THR A 7 10.74 4.60 -9.72
N GLY A 8 10.43 4.57 -8.43
CA GLY A 8 10.82 5.60 -7.47
C GLY A 8 10.28 5.32 -6.09
N PHE A 9 10.69 6.12 -5.10
CA PHE A 9 10.14 6.04 -3.76
C PHE A 9 10.15 7.41 -3.08
N SER A 10 9.32 7.56 -2.06
CA SER A 10 9.24 8.75 -1.22
C SER A 10 9.41 8.40 0.25
N ILE A 11 10.00 9.34 1.01
CA ILE A 11 10.17 9.20 2.44
C ILE A 11 10.01 10.56 3.15
N SER A 12 9.24 10.61 4.23
CA SER A 12 9.03 11.81 5.05
C SER A 12 9.23 11.51 6.55
N ASN A 13 9.51 12.55 7.34
CA ASN A 13 9.76 12.44 8.78
C ASN A 13 10.79 11.35 9.16
N PHE A 14 11.84 11.17 8.36
CA PHE A 14 12.85 10.13 8.53
C PHE A 14 14.27 10.69 8.63
N LYS A 15 14.94 10.49 9.77
CA LYS A 15 16.31 10.93 10.06
C LYS A 15 16.50 12.41 9.68
N ALA A 16 17.30 12.68 8.65
CA ALA A 16 17.61 14.02 8.17
C ALA A 16 16.43 14.72 7.46
N PHE A 17 15.41 13.97 7.06
CA PHE A 17 14.30 14.47 6.24
C PHE A 17 13.09 14.80 7.11
N ALA A 18 12.77 16.09 7.20
CA ALA A 18 11.50 16.56 7.76
C ALA A 18 10.39 16.40 6.71
N ASP A 19 10.59 17.08 5.58
CA ASP A 19 9.67 17.08 4.44
C ASP A 19 9.88 15.85 3.56
N THR A 20 8.83 15.50 2.81
CA THR A 20 8.86 14.39 1.85
C THR A 20 9.97 14.58 0.82
N GLN A 21 10.86 13.59 0.74
CA GLN A 21 11.86 13.49 -0.31
C GLN A 21 11.42 12.45 -1.33
N TYR A 22 11.43 12.83 -2.60
CA TYR A 22 11.19 11.92 -3.71
C TYR A 22 12.51 11.50 -4.36
N ILE A 23 12.72 10.20 -4.56
CA ILE A 23 13.91 9.63 -5.17
C ILE A 23 13.48 8.73 -6.34
N PRO A 24 13.72 9.14 -7.60
CA PRO A 24 13.48 8.26 -8.74
C PRO A 24 14.49 7.11 -8.75
N ILE A 25 14.03 5.91 -9.09
CA ILE A 25 14.87 4.72 -9.22
C ILE A 25 15.09 4.45 -10.70
N ARG A 26 16.36 4.45 -11.10
CA ARG A 26 16.81 4.07 -12.45
C ARG A 26 17.80 2.90 -12.36
N PRO A 27 18.00 2.15 -13.46
CA PRO A 27 18.92 1.00 -13.48
C PRO A 27 20.30 1.29 -12.89
N LEU A 28 20.80 2.52 -13.05
CA LEU A 28 21.93 3.04 -12.29
C LEU A 28 21.54 4.38 -11.65
N THR A 29 21.54 4.41 -10.31
CA THR A 29 21.20 5.60 -9.53
C THR A 29 22.41 6.01 -8.69
N LEU A 30 22.95 7.20 -8.95
CA LEU A 30 24.12 7.74 -8.24
C LEU A 30 23.68 8.80 -7.22
N ILE A 31 24.05 8.61 -5.96
CA ILE A 31 23.74 9.55 -4.86
C ILE A 31 25.04 10.21 -4.40
N TYR A 32 25.16 11.52 -4.62
CA TYR A 32 26.32 12.33 -4.22
C TYR A 32 25.88 13.62 -3.51
N GLY A 33 26.80 14.25 -2.78
CA GLY A 33 26.53 15.47 -2.02
C GLY A 33 27.38 15.57 -0.75
N ALA A 34 27.30 16.71 -0.05
CA ALA A 34 28.07 16.99 1.15
C ALA A 34 27.86 15.94 2.27
N ASN A 35 28.85 15.78 3.15
CA ASN A 35 28.68 14.93 4.33
C ASN A 35 27.48 15.40 5.16
N SER A 36 26.75 14.44 5.72
CA SER A 36 25.53 14.69 6.50
C SER A 36 24.35 15.30 5.73
N SER A 37 24.39 15.35 4.40
CA SER A 37 23.26 15.82 3.56
C SER A 37 22.06 14.86 3.47
N GLY A 38 22.02 13.79 4.27
CA GLY A 38 20.93 12.81 4.25
C GLY A 38 21.09 11.63 3.29
N LYS A 39 22.22 11.48 2.58
CA LYS A 39 22.47 10.35 1.67
C LYS A 39 22.25 8.97 2.32
N SER A 40 22.74 8.79 3.56
CA SER A 40 22.53 7.56 4.30
C SER A 40 21.06 7.36 4.71
N SER A 41 20.28 8.43 4.90
CA SER A 41 18.85 8.32 5.19
C SER A 41 18.09 7.62 4.05
N ILE A 42 18.45 7.91 2.80
CA ILE A 42 17.89 7.26 1.59
C ILE A 42 18.13 5.74 1.62
N LEU A 43 19.36 5.32 1.90
CA LEU A 43 19.70 3.89 2.00
C LEU A 43 19.01 3.22 3.19
N HIS A 44 19.02 3.88 4.34
CA HIS A 44 18.40 3.38 5.56
C HIS A 44 16.87 3.19 5.44
N SER A 45 16.18 4.05 4.69
CA SER A 45 14.73 3.87 4.47
C SER A 45 14.41 2.65 3.61
N LEU A 46 15.25 2.35 2.61
CA LEU A 46 15.10 1.13 1.80
C LEU A 46 15.40 -0.13 2.62
N LEU A 47 16.45 -0.08 3.45
CA LEU A 47 16.79 -1.17 4.37
C LEU A 47 15.70 -1.42 5.42
N LEU A 48 15.07 -0.37 5.94
CA LEU A 48 13.91 -0.50 6.84
C LEU A 48 12.75 -1.22 6.13
N ALA A 49 12.43 -0.82 4.90
CA ALA A 49 11.34 -1.44 4.12
C ALA A 49 11.64 -2.92 3.81
N HIS A 50 12.86 -3.22 3.35
CA HIS A 50 13.32 -4.61 3.15
C HIS A 50 13.19 -5.42 4.44
N HIS A 51 13.72 -4.92 5.57
CA HIS A 51 13.67 -5.63 6.85
C HIS A 51 12.24 -5.90 7.30
N ALA A 52 11.33 -4.93 7.18
CA ALA A 52 9.93 -5.10 7.55
C ALA A 52 9.23 -6.19 6.70
N ILE A 53 9.65 -6.39 5.45
CA ILE A 53 9.10 -7.41 4.56
C ILE A 53 9.69 -8.79 4.88
N THR A 54 11.00 -8.89 5.11
CA THR A 54 11.67 -10.17 5.35
C THR A 54 11.52 -10.68 6.78
N ASN A 55 11.25 -9.80 7.75
CA ASN A 55 11.17 -10.12 9.19
C ASN A 55 9.77 -9.85 9.77
N GLU A 56 8.72 -10.37 9.11
CA GLU A 56 7.34 -10.41 9.63
C GLU A 56 6.81 -9.07 10.18
N GLY A 57 7.11 -7.95 9.52
CA GLY A 57 6.62 -6.63 9.91
C GLY A 57 7.38 -6.02 11.09
N GLU A 58 8.57 -6.49 11.43
CA GLU A 58 9.40 -5.87 12.47
C GLU A 58 9.83 -4.46 12.05
N LEU A 59 9.21 -3.45 12.67
CA LEU A 59 9.49 -2.04 12.40
C LEU A 59 10.43 -1.40 13.44
N ASN A 60 10.65 -2.07 14.57
CA ASN A 60 11.49 -1.58 15.66
C ASN A 60 12.92 -2.10 15.52
N VAL A 61 13.53 -1.76 14.40
CA VAL A 61 14.78 -2.38 13.97
C VAL A 61 15.96 -1.75 14.70
N TYR A 62 16.70 -2.56 15.44
CA TYR A 62 18.04 -2.19 15.91
C TYR A 62 19.07 -2.59 14.86
N ARG A 63 19.08 -3.84 14.38
CA ARG A 63 19.98 -4.31 13.30
C ARG A 63 19.16 -4.84 12.12
N THR A 64 19.52 -4.47 10.89
CA THR A 64 18.89 -5.01 9.67
C THR A 64 19.69 -6.18 9.11
N GLU A 65 19.06 -7.31 8.77
CA GLU A 65 19.78 -8.47 8.21
C GLU A 65 20.50 -8.15 6.89
N ALA A 66 19.87 -7.39 5.99
CA ALA A 66 20.48 -6.93 4.74
C ALA A 66 21.64 -5.94 4.97
N GLY A 67 21.66 -5.22 6.09
CA GLY A 67 22.71 -4.26 6.46
C GLY A 67 23.93 -4.89 7.15
N GLY A 68 23.85 -6.16 7.53
CA GLY A 68 24.81 -6.82 8.43
C GLY A 68 24.99 -6.07 9.77
N ASP A 69 26.14 -6.24 10.42
CA ASP A 69 26.54 -5.46 11.62
C ASP A 69 26.81 -3.96 11.32
N SER A 70 26.67 -3.52 10.06
CA SER A 70 27.10 -2.18 9.62
C SER A 70 25.98 -1.13 9.63
N VAL A 71 24.72 -1.53 9.81
CA VAL A 71 23.56 -0.62 9.82
C VAL A 71 22.73 -0.85 11.08
N ASP A 72 22.91 0.05 12.05
CA ASP A 72 22.05 0.15 13.24
C ASP A 72 20.98 1.23 12.99
N LEU A 73 19.72 0.82 12.89
CA LEU A 73 18.58 1.74 12.80
C LEU A 73 18.14 2.24 14.18
N GLY A 74 18.58 1.60 15.26
CA GLY A 74 18.46 2.04 16.66
C GLY A 74 17.03 2.12 17.21
N GLY A 75 16.07 1.49 16.52
CA GLY A 75 14.64 1.55 16.80
C GLY A 75 13.96 2.84 16.30
N PHE A 76 12.63 2.89 16.40
CA PHE A 76 11.81 3.99 15.85
C PHE A 76 12.28 5.38 16.27
N GLY A 77 12.63 5.55 17.53
CA GLY A 77 13.11 6.83 18.05
C GLY A 77 14.39 7.35 17.37
N GLN A 78 15.20 6.50 16.75
CA GLN A 78 16.43 6.92 16.08
C GLN A 78 16.23 7.25 14.60
N TYR A 79 15.23 6.64 13.96
CA TYR A 79 14.94 6.92 12.56
C TYR A 79 13.80 7.91 12.33
N VAL A 80 12.88 8.14 13.29
CA VAL A 80 11.90 9.22 13.17
C VAL A 80 12.58 10.58 13.29
N HIS A 81 12.16 11.54 12.45
CA HIS A 81 12.77 12.86 12.39
C HIS A 81 12.75 13.56 13.76
N LYS A 82 13.88 14.17 14.15
CA LYS A 82 14.11 14.79 15.46
C LYS A 82 13.87 13.87 16.66
N ARG A 83 13.80 12.55 16.45
CA ARG A 83 13.41 11.56 17.47
C ARG A 83 12.00 11.82 18.02
N ASP A 84 11.19 12.57 17.29
CA ASP A 84 9.84 12.95 17.67
C ASP A 84 8.88 11.76 17.46
N ARG A 85 8.74 10.99 18.53
CA ARG A 85 7.97 9.74 18.60
C ARG A 85 6.47 9.90 18.38
N THR A 86 5.95 11.13 18.35
CA THR A 86 4.54 11.40 18.06
C THR A 86 4.25 11.56 16.56
N ARG A 87 5.28 11.62 15.72
CA ARG A 87 5.15 11.73 14.26
C ARG A 87 4.96 10.39 13.59
N LEU A 88 4.43 10.42 12.37
CA LEU A 88 4.42 9.29 11.45
C LEU A 88 5.58 9.42 10.48
N VAL A 89 6.32 8.33 10.28
CA VAL A 89 7.21 8.17 9.13
C VAL A 89 6.36 7.71 7.96
N GLU A 90 6.31 8.46 6.87
CA GLU A 90 5.63 8.01 5.66
C GLU A 90 6.64 7.50 4.64
N TRP A 91 6.42 6.29 4.16
CA TRP A 91 7.22 5.65 3.14
C TRP A 91 6.29 5.26 1.99
N ALA A 92 6.66 5.58 0.76
CA ALA A 92 5.86 5.24 -0.41
C ALA A 92 6.74 4.79 -1.58
N ILE A 93 6.18 3.97 -2.47
CA ILE A 93 6.87 3.46 -3.65
C ILE A 93 6.02 3.68 -4.90
N ASP A 94 6.68 4.08 -5.97
CA ASP A 94 6.10 4.24 -7.30
C ASP A 94 6.31 2.96 -8.11
N LEU A 95 5.24 2.52 -8.77
CA LEU A 95 5.20 1.30 -9.57
C LEU A 95 4.81 1.63 -11.01
N ASP A 96 5.45 0.94 -11.95
CA ASP A 96 5.00 0.85 -13.34
C ASP A 96 3.79 -0.11 -13.39
N PRO A 97 2.58 0.39 -13.70
CA PRO A 97 1.34 -0.40 -13.62
C PRO A 97 1.33 -1.60 -14.57
N SER A 98 2.14 -1.58 -15.64
CA SER A 98 2.25 -2.68 -16.60
C SER A 98 2.83 -3.98 -16.01
N ASN A 99 3.50 -3.87 -14.85
CA ASN A 99 4.08 -4.99 -14.13
C ASN A 99 3.14 -5.59 -13.08
N ILE A 100 1.95 -5.03 -12.87
CA ILE A 100 0.96 -5.56 -11.91
C ILE A 100 0.11 -6.63 -12.61
N ASN A 101 0.22 -7.87 -12.17
CA ASN A 101 -0.50 -8.98 -12.79
C ASN A 101 -1.92 -9.12 -12.23
N LEU A 102 -2.89 -8.56 -12.95
CA LEU A 102 -4.34 -8.70 -12.68
C LEU A 102 -5.06 -9.67 -13.63
N LYS A 103 -4.30 -10.46 -14.42
CA LYS A 103 -4.87 -11.32 -15.46
C LYS A 103 -5.68 -12.47 -14.87
N ALA A 104 -5.18 -13.08 -13.80
CA ALA A 104 -5.85 -14.22 -13.15
C ALA A 104 -7.23 -13.85 -12.58
N GLN A 105 -7.45 -12.55 -12.32
CA GLN A 105 -8.66 -12.02 -11.72
C GLN A 105 -9.61 -11.40 -12.76
N GLY A 106 -9.25 -11.43 -14.05
CA GLY A 106 -10.06 -10.87 -15.14
C GLY A 106 -10.08 -9.33 -15.17
N MET A 107 -9.12 -8.66 -14.56
CA MET A 107 -9.07 -7.19 -14.41
C MET A 107 -7.90 -6.55 -15.16
N SER A 108 -7.42 -7.20 -16.24
CA SER A 108 -6.25 -6.74 -17.00
C SER A 108 -6.37 -5.31 -17.52
N SER A 109 -7.59 -4.88 -17.88
CA SER A 109 -7.86 -3.56 -18.45
C SER A 109 -7.92 -2.43 -17.42
N LEU A 110 -7.96 -2.76 -16.12
CA LEU A 110 -8.17 -1.79 -15.05
C LEU A 110 -7.05 -0.75 -14.96
N LEU A 111 -5.82 -1.17 -15.26
CA LEU A 111 -4.60 -0.37 -15.15
C LEU A 111 -4.02 0.06 -16.51
N GLU A 112 -4.68 -0.26 -17.62
CA GLU A 112 -4.13 -0.06 -18.97
C GLU A 112 -3.78 1.40 -19.28
N LEU A 113 -4.59 2.35 -18.80
CA LEU A 113 -4.35 3.78 -19.03
C LEU A 113 -3.70 4.48 -17.83
N THR A 114 -3.41 3.75 -16.76
CA THR A 114 -2.72 4.27 -15.58
C THR A 114 -1.23 4.39 -15.92
N LYS A 115 -0.66 5.58 -15.75
CA LYS A 115 0.77 5.81 -16.07
C LYS A 115 1.66 5.52 -14.86
N LYS A 116 1.14 5.76 -13.67
CA LYS A 116 1.88 5.63 -12.42
C LYS A 116 0.95 5.15 -11.31
N LEU A 117 1.37 4.13 -10.58
CA LEU A 117 0.77 3.76 -9.30
C LEU A 117 1.72 4.14 -8.17
N THR A 118 1.18 4.64 -7.06
CA THR A 118 1.95 4.87 -5.84
C THR A 118 1.24 4.21 -4.67
N VAL A 119 1.95 3.39 -3.92
CA VAL A 119 1.46 2.88 -2.63
C VAL A 119 2.34 3.37 -1.51
N GLY A 120 1.71 3.76 -0.40
CA GLY A 120 2.45 4.25 0.74
C GLY A 120 1.84 3.85 2.06
N VAL A 121 2.67 3.91 3.09
CA VAL A 121 2.34 3.55 4.46
C VAL A 121 2.86 4.61 5.43
N GLY A 122 2.07 4.90 6.45
CA GLY A 122 2.50 5.66 7.62
C GLY A 122 2.87 4.72 8.76
N ILE A 123 4.06 4.86 9.33
CA ILE A 123 4.58 4.05 10.43
C ILE A 123 4.70 4.95 11.67
N GLY A 124 4.19 4.47 12.81
CA GLY A 124 4.31 5.22 14.05
C GLY A 124 3.77 4.48 15.27
N MET A 125 3.90 5.13 16.42
CA MET A 125 3.39 4.59 17.69
C MET A 125 1.92 4.95 17.89
N HIS A 126 1.20 4.13 18.67
CA HIS A 126 -0.15 4.44 19.09
C HIS A 126 -0.15 5.50 20.21
N SER A 127 -1.17 6.36 20.23
CA SER A 127 -1.28 7.46 21.21
C SER A 127 -1.57 6.99 22.65
N SER A 128 -2.20 5.83 22.83
CA SER A 128 -2.27 5.13 24.12
C SER A 128 -1.14 4.10 24.18
N GLY A 129 -0.21 4.28 25.13
CA GLY A 129 1.10 3.61 25.19
C GLY A 129 1.13 2.08 25.33
N ASN A 130 0.01 1.37 25.14
CA ASN A 130 -0.07 -0.08 25.15
C ASN A 130 0.00 -0.73 23.76
N GLU A 131 -0.23 0.03 22.67
CA GLU A 131 -0.06 -0.48 21.31
C GLU A 131 1.29 -0.02 20.75
N GLY A 132 2.18 -0.98 20.49
CA GLY A 132 3.53 -0.74 19.97
C GLY A 132 3.59 -0.11 18.58
N LEU A 133 4.81 0.08 18.09
CA LEU A 133 5.09 0.59 16.74
C LEU A 133 4.48 -0.31 15.66
N LYS A 134 3.68 0.27 14.76
CA LYS A 134 2.97 -0.44 13.68
C LYS A 134 2.80 0.44 12.46
N VAL A 135 2.33 -0.16 11.37
CA VAL A 135 1.70 0.58 10.26
C VAL A 135 0.38 1.18 10.74
N ARG A 136 0.26 2.50 10.58
CA ARG A 136 -0.85 3.34 11.03
C ARG A 136 -1.74 3.78 9.89
N SER A 137 -1.22 3.84 8.68
CA SER A 137 -1.99 4.18 7.48
C SER A 137 -1.45 3.45 6.27
N PHE A 138 -2.32 3.30 5.27
CA PHE A 138 -1.99 2.84 3.93
C PHE A 138 -2.72 3.71 2.92
N PHE A 139 -2.15 3.90 1.75
CA PHE A 139 -2.84 4.51 0.64
C PHE A 139 -2.44 3.91 -0.70
N LEU A 140 -3.33 4.08 -1.68
CA LEU A 140 -3.08 3.83 -3.08
C LEU A 140 -3.43 5.10 -3.86
N GLU A 141 -2.52 5.53 -4.71
CA GLU A 141 -2.70 6.59 -5.69
C GLU A 141 -2.48 6.04 -7.10
N ALA A 142 -3.18 6.63 -8.06
CA ALA A 142 -2.94 6.43 -9.47
C ALA A 142 -2.88 7.80 -10.14
N ASP A 143 -1.82 8.03 -10.92
CA ASP A 143 -1.58 9.29 -11.64
C ASP A 143 -1.63 10.55 -10.76
N GLY A 144 -1.32 10.41 -9.46
CA GLY A 144 -1.29 11.50 -8.47
C GLY A 144 -2.63 11.74 -7.75
N GLU A 145 -3.67 10.97 -8.07
CA GLU A 145 -4.97 11.05 -7.43
C GLU A 145 -5.17 9.87 -6.46
N ARG A 146 -5.84 10.14 -5.33
CA ARG A 146 -6.10 9.14 -4.30
C ARG A 146 -7.16 8.16 -4.79
N VAL A 147 -6.82 6.88 -4.86
CA VAL A 147 -7.78 5.81 -5.13
C VAL A 147 -8.46 5.38 -3.84
N LEU A 148 -7.66 5.11 -2.82
CA LEU A 148 -8.12 4.75 -1.49
C LEU A 148 -7.09 5.10 -0.42
N ASN A 149 -7.55 5.19 0.82
CA ASN A 149 -6.70 5.22 2.00
C ASN A 149 -7.34 4.43 3.14
N MET A 150 -6.49 3.90 3.99
CA MET A 150 -6.86 3.17 5.19
C MET A 150 -6.07 3.71 6.36
N SER A 151 -6.65 3.63 7.56
CA SER A 151 -5.95 3.95 8.79
C SER A 151 -6.27 2.97 9.91
N SER A 152 -5.34 2.89 10.84
CA SER A 152 -5.39 1.92 11.94
C SER A 152 -6.56 2.23 12.86
N ARG A 153 -7.31 1.17 13.18
CA ARG A 153 -8.38 1.18 14.18
C ARG A 153 -8.00 0.32 15.37
N ARG A 154 -8.88 0.30 16.37
CA ARG A 154 -8.75 -0.58 17.55
C ARG A 154 -8.50 -2.03 17.09
N LYS A 155 -7.65 -2.77 17.81
CA LYS A 155 -7.22 -4.16 17.52
C LYS A 155 -6.19 -4.30 16.38
N GLY A 156 -5.57 -3.20 15.94
CA GLY A 156 -4.40 -3.24 15.05
C GLY A 156 -4.67 -3.59 13.59
N LYS A 157 -5.94 -3.63 13.15
CA LYS A 157 -6.31 -3.71 11.73
C LYS A 157 -6.35 -2.31 11.11
N LEU A 158 -6.13 -2.23 9.80
CA LEU A 158 -6.47 -1.04 9.03
C LEU A 158 -7.95 -1.12 8.63
N GLN A 159 -8.64 0.02 8.66
CA GLN A 159 -9.99 0.18 8.11
C GLN A 159 -9.91 1.17 6.96
N LEU A 160 -10.69 0.93 5.92
CA LEU A 160 -10.82 1.86 4.80
C LEU A 160 -11.43 3.18 5.29
N ASP A 161 -10.79 4.29 4.97
CA ASP A 161 -11.26 5.64 5.30
C ASP A 161 -12.04 6.24 4.12
N SER A 162 -11.55 5.99 2.90
CA SER A 162 -12.21 6.42 1.68
C SER A 162 -11.88 5.49 0.51
N LEU A 163 -12.80 5.46 -0.45
CA LEU A 163 -12.65 4.85 -1.76
C LEU A 163 -13.27 5.82 -2.77
N ASP A 164 -12.44 6.41 -3.63
CA ASP A 164 -12.91 7.40 -4.58
C ASP A 164 -13.63 6.70 -5.74
N HIS A 165 -14.96 6.64 -5.68
CA HIS A 165 -15.80 6.02 -6.71
C HIS A 165 -15.76 6.76 -8.06
N LYS A 166 -15.32 8.03 -8.09
CA LYS A 166 -15.16 8.84 -9.30
C LYS A 166 -13.77 8.65 -9.92
N HIS A 167 -12.82 8.11 -9.15
CA HIS A 167 -11.53 7.75 -9.68
C HIS A 167 -11.69 6.65 -10.73
N ARG A 168 -11.07 6.84 -11.90
CA ARG A 168 -11.19 5.96 -13.07
C ARG A 168 -11.10 4.47 -12.76
N ILE A 169 -10.09 4.08 -11.98
CA ILE A 169 -9.89 2.67 -11.57
C ILE A 169 -11.13 2.14 -10.85
N VAL A 170 -11.70 2.90 -9.91
CA VAL A 170 -12.85 2.44 -9.13
C VAL A 170 -14.12 2.47 -9.97
N SER A 171 -14.30 3.48 -10.83
CA SER A 171 -15.45 3.54 -11.73
C SER A 171 -15.46 2.35 -12.71
N LEU A 172 -14.33 2.04 -13.35
CA LEU A 172 -14.19 0.87 -14.21
C LEU A 172 -14.44 -0.45 -13.46
N LEU A 173 -14.01 -0.51 -12.19
CA LEU A 173 -14.25 -1.67 -11.35
C LEU A 173 -15.74 -1.85 -11.04
N ILE A 174 -16.44 -0.77 -10.69
CA ILE A 174 -17.88 -0.79 -10.40
C ILE A 174 -18.67 -1.13 -11.66
N GLU A 175 -18.32 -0.53 -12.80
CA GLU A 175 -18.92 -0.85 -14.12
C GLU A 175 -18.77 -2.34 -14.43
N ALA A 176 -17.57 -2.90 -14.29
CA ALA A 176 -17.32 -4.33 -14.53
C ALA A 176 -18.12 -5.24 -13.57
N ILE A 177 -18.30 -4.83 -12.31
CA ILE A 177 -19.12 -5.57 -11.34
C ILE A 177 -20.59 -5.56 -11.77
N ILE A 178 -21.13 -4.41 -12.16
CA ILE A 178 -22.54 -4.27 -12.55
C ILE A 178 -22.80 -5.05 -13.85
N GLU A 179 -21.94 -4.89 -14.86
CA GLU A 179 -22.09 -5.59 -16.14
C GLU A 179 -22.06 -7.12 -15.98
N ALA A 180 -21.21 -7.64 -15.09
CA ALA A 180 -21.06 -9.08 -14.89
C ALA A 180 -22.19 -9.70 -14.05
N ASN A 181 -22.83 -8.93 -13.15
CA ASN A 181 -23.69 -9.49 -12.12
C ASN A 181 -25.13 -8.97 -12.16
N THR A 182 -25.43 -7.99 -13.01
CA THR A 182 -26.76 -7.39 -13.08
C THR A 182 -27.29 -7.40 -14.52
N PHE A 183 -28.32 -8.22 -14.77
CA PHE A 183 -28.91 -8.36 -16.11
C PHE A 183 -29.40 -7.01 -16.65
N ASN A 184 -28.78 -6.54 -17.75
CA ASN A 184 -29.18 -5.35 -18.52
C ASN A 184 -29.14 -3.99 -17.80
N LEU A 185 -28.35 -3.84 -16.73
CA LEU A 185 -28.12 -2.55 -16.11
C LEU A 185 -26.88 -1.88 -16.71
N LYS A 186 -27.09 -0.79 -17.46
CA LYS A 186 -26.01 0.13 -17.84
C LYS A 186 -25.90 1.22 -16.78
N VAL A 187 -24.69 1.53 -16.36
CA VAL A 187 -24.46 2.66 -15.44
C VAL A 187 -24.94 3.93 -16.14
N THR A 188 -25.86 4.65 -15.49
CA THR A 188 -26.39 5.94 -15.95
C THR A 188 -26.00 7.01 -14.92
N PRO A 189 -25.98 8.30 -15.28
CA PRO A 189 -25.72 9.38 -14.31
C PRO A 189 -26.67 9.36 -13.10
N GLN A 190 -27.86 8.76 -13.25
CA GLN A 190 -28.84 8.61 -12.18
C GLN A 190 -28.41 7.58 -11.10
N HIS A 191 -27.42 6.73 -11.40
CA HIS A 191 -26.86 5.76 -10.45
C HIS A 191 -25.67 6.31 -9.65
N GLU A 192 -25.17 7.52 -9.97
CA GLU A 192 -24.00 8.08 -9.28
C GLU A 192 -24.27 8.31 -7.79
N GLU A 193 -25.40 8.94 -7.44
CA GLU A 193 -25.80 9.16 -6.05
C GLU A 193 -26.01 7.83 -5.28
N GLU A 194 -26.54 6.82 -5.96
CA GLU A 194 -26.78 5.49 -5.39
C GLU A 194 -25.45 4.78 -5.10
N ILE A 195 -24.53 4.78 -6.07
CA ILE A 195 -23.18 4.24 -5.91
C ILE A 195 -22.46 4.94 -4.75
N GLU A 196 -22.52 6.27 -4.68
CA GLU A 196 -21.91 7.04 -3.61
C GLU A 196 -22.45 6.61 -2.23
N GLN A 197 -23.77 6.48 -2.09
CA GLN A 197 -24.38 6.03 -0.84
C GLN A 197 -23.95 4.61 -0.45
N VAL A 198 -23.90 3.68 -1.40
CA VAL A 198 -23.48 2.30 -1.16
C VAL A 198 -22.02 2.23 -0.75
N ILE A 199 -21.14 2.98 -1.42
CA ILE A 199 -19.71 3.04 -1.10
C ILE A 199 -19.49 3.66 0.27
N ASN A 200 -20.18 4.76 0.60
CA ASN A 200 -20.09 5.40 1.92
C ASN A 200 -20.51 4.47 3.06
N PHE A 201 -21.50 3.60 2.83
CA PHE A 201 -21.89 2.57 3.79
C PHE A 201 -20.87 1.44 3.89
N LEU A 202 -20.28 1.02 2.76
CA LEU A 202 -19.36 -0.10 2.68
C LEU A 202 -17.97 0.21 3.24
N VAL A 203 -17.45 1.42 3.02
CA VAL A 203 -16.11 1.86 3.43
C VAL A 203 -15.77 1.49 4.89
N PRO A 204 -16.58 1.84 5.91
CA PRO A 204 -16.25 1.48 7.29
C PRO A 204 -16.28 -0.03 7.57
N GLU A 205 -16.93 -0.85 6.75
CA GLU A 205 -16.94 -2.31 6.92
C GLU A 205 -15.68 -2.99 6.38
N ILE A 206 -14.93 -2.32 5.49
CA ILE A 206 -13.75 -2.88 4.85
C ILE A 206 -12.54 -2.72 5.77
N THR A 207 -11.93 -3.86 6.11
CA THR A 207 -10.72 -3.93 6.94
C THR A 207 -9.62 -4.71 6.25
N ALA A 208 -8.37 -4.42 6.60
CA ALA A 208 -7.19 -5.15 6.14
C ALA A 208 -6.32 -5.57 7.32
N GLN A 209 -5.61 -6.68 7.15
CA GLN A 209 -4.53 -7.08 8.04
C GLN A 209 -3.23 -6.48 7.54
N VAL A 210 -2.29 -6.27 8.46
CA VAL A 210 -0.91 -5.91 8.11
C VAL A 210 0.00 -6.88 8.82
N SER A 211 0.47 -7.89 8.09
CA SER A 211 1.41 -8.90 8.59
C SER A 211 2.87 -8.49 8.40
N ARG A 212 3.17 -7.68 7.37
CA ARG A 212 4.50 -7.18 7.02
C ARG A 212 4.48 -5.65 6.97
N LEU A 213 4.84 -5.06 5.83
CA LEU A 213 4.83 -3.61 5.60
C LEU A 213 3.54 -3.12 4.96
N LEU A 214 3.02 -3.85 3.97
CA LEU A 214 1.82 -3.49 3.23
C LEU A 214 0.61 -4.31 3.70
N PRO A 215 -0.62 -3.82 3.52
CA PRO A 215 -1.80 -4.57 3.87
C PRO A 215 -2.02 -5.80 2.99
N THR A 216 -2.59 -6.82 3.62
CA THR A 216 -3.05 -8.08 3.02
C THR A 216 -4.41 -8.44 3.60
N ASN A 217 -5.10 -9.43 3.01
CA ASN A 217 -6.38 -9.94 3.49
C ASN A 217 -7.43 -8.84 3.70
N ILE A 218 -7.74 -8.08 2.64
CA ILE A 218 -8.83 -7.10 2.66
C ILE A 218 -10.16 -7.86 2.71
N GLN A 219 -11.01 -7.50 3.66
CA GLN A 219 -12.28 -8.18 3.96
C GLN A 219 -13.36 -7.16 4.33
N GLY A 220 -14.60 -7.37 3.89
CA GLY A 220 -15.78 -6.70 4.44
C GLY A 220 -16.39 -7.52 5.59
N GLU A 221 -17.08 -6.88 6.55
CA GLU A 221 -17.79 -7.60 7.62
C GLU A 221 -18.96 -8.47 7.12
N THR A 222 -19.47 -8.20 5.93
CA THR A 222 -20.58 -8.93 5.32
C THR A 222 -20.14 -10.26 4.73
N LEU A 223 -19.85 -11.27 5.58
CA LEU A 223 -19.92 -12.71 5.25
C LEU A 223 -19.91 -13.61 6.52
N ARG A 224 -20.64 -13.22 7.59
CA ARG A 224 -20.98 -14.14 8.70
C ARG A 224 -22.31 -14.87 8.54
N GLN A 225 -23.07 -14.60 7.48
CA GLN A 225 -24.28 -15.35 7.16
C GLN A 225 -24.16 -15.91 5.75
N GLY A 226 -23.79 -17.19 5.68
CA GLY A 226 -24.05 -18.09 4.55
C GLY A 226 -23.47 -17.67 3.20
N ILE A 227 -22.52 -18.45 2.72
CA ILE A 227 -22.32 -18.61 1.28
C ILE A 227 -23.68 -19.04 0.70
N PRO A 228 -24.31 -18.31 -0.24
CA PRO A 228 -25.20 -18.97 -1.17
C PRO A 228 -24.27 -19.79 -2.07
N GLU A 229 -24.06 -21.05 -1.69
CA GLU A 229 -23.78 -22.05 -2.71
C GLU A 229 -24.88 -21.88 -3.76
N HIS A 230 -24.48 -21.79 -5.03
CA HIS A 230 -25.27 -21.43 -6.21
C HIS A 230 -25.09 -19.98 -6.68
N THR A 231 -24.43 -19.91 -7.84
CA THR A 231 -24.54 -18.99 -8.98
C THR A 231 -25.98 -18.59 -9.33
N THR A 232 -26.71 -18.08 -8.35
CA THR A 232 -28.07 -17.59 -8.51
C THR A 232 -27.99 -16.08 -8.60
N PRO A 233 -28.53 -15.48 -9.67
CA PRO A 233 -28.70 -14.03 -9.73
C PRO A 233 -29.43 -13.57 -8.46
N LEU A 234 -28.93 -12.51 -7.84
CA LEU A 234 -29.54 -11.85 -6.68
C LEU A 234 -31.06 -11.73 -6.90
N LYS A 235 -31.84 -12.50 -6.14
CA LYS A 235 -33.30 -12.50 -6.17
C LYS A 235 -33.86 -11.30 -5.41
N SER A 236 -33.41 -10.08 -5.71
CA SER A 236 -34.13 -8.90 -5.26
C SER A 236 -35.25 -8.57 -6.25
N GLN A 237 -36.44 -8.29 -5.71
CA GLN A 237 -37.59 -7.84 -6.50
C GLN A 237 -37.46 -6.37 -6.95
N ASN A 238 -36.49 -5.62 -6.40
CA ASN A 238 -36.20 -4.22 -6.74
C ASN A 238 -34.82 -4.06 -7.40
N ARG A 239 -34.77 -3.21 -8.45
CA ARG A 239 -33.55 -2.95 -9.23
C ARG A 239 -32.43 -2.31 -8.39
N GLN A 240 -32.77 -1.44 -7.45
CA GLN A 240 -31.80 -0.74 -6.58
C GLN A 240 -31.06 -1.68 -5.62
N ASP A 241 -31.81 -2.58 -4.98
CA ASP A 241 -31.23 -3.58 -4.07
C ASP A 241 -30.24 -4.51 -4.81
N THR A 242 -30.49 -4.82 -6.09
CA THR A 242 -29.61 -5.70 -6.88
C THR A 242 -28.23 -5.07 -7.14
N LEU A 243 -28.18 -3.75 -7.39
CA LEU A 243 -26.93 -3.01 -7.60
C LEU A 243 -26.16 -2.88 -6.28
N ALA A 244 -26.85 -2.44 -5.22
CA ALA A 244 -26.25 -2.27 -3.90
C ALA A 244 -25.65 -3.59 -3.38
N ASP A 245 -26.38 -4.71 -3.54
CA ASP A 245 -25.92 -6.03 -3.12
C ASP A 245 -24.69 -6.49 -3.92
N ALA A 246 -24.67 -6.25 -5.24
CA ALA A 246 -23.52 -6.59 -6.07
C ALA A 246 -22.27 -5.80 -5.66
N ILE A 247 -22.39 -4.48 -5.45
CA ILE A 247 -21.26 -3.64 -5.03
C ILE A 247 -20.75 -4.08 -3.65
N ARG A 248 -21.65 -4.27 -2.68
CA ARG A 248 -21.28 -4.70 -1.31
C ARG A 248 -20.57 -6.05 -1.31
N PHE A 249 -21.03 -6.98 -2.14
CA PHE A 249 -20.45 -8.31 -2.23
C PHE A 249 -19.09 -8.30 -2.93
N TYR A 250 -18.97 -7.69 -4.11
CA TYR A 250 -17.78 -7.85 -4.95
C TYR A 250 -16.66 -6.85 -4.63
N ILE A 251 -16.95 -5.62 -4.21
CA ILE A 251 -15.89 -4.60 -3.99
C ILE A 251 -14.81 -5.06 -3.00
N PRO A 252 -15.13 -5.63 -1.81
CA PRO A 252 -14.09 -6.06 -0.88
C PRO A 252 -13.15 -7.11 -1.49
N HIS A 253 -13.69 -8.06 -2.25
CA HIS A 253 -12.92 -9.09 -2.94
C HIS A 253 -12.03 -8.51 -4.04
N ARG A 254 -12.56 -7.58 -4.84
CA ARG A 254 -11.79 -6.93 -5.89
C ARG A 254 -10.68 -6.02 -5.35
N LEU A 255 -10.93 -5.31 -4.26
CA LEU A 255 -9.90 -4.56 -3.56
C LEU A 255 -8.81 -5.49 -3.01
N ASN A 256 -9.20 -6.63 -2.43
CA ASN A 256 -8.24 -7.65 -1.98
C ASN A 256 -7.35 -8.15 -3.12
N ASP A 257 -7.93 -8.41 -4.30
CA ASP A 257 -7.18 -8.84 -5.48
C ASP A 257 -6.19 -7.76 -5.95
N ILE A 258 -6.64 -6.50 -6.07
CA ILE A 258 -5.81 -5.39 -6.57
C ILE A 258 -4.68 -5.09 -5.59
N VAL A 259 -5.01 -4.86 -4.31
CA VAL A 259 -4.01 -4.56 -3.29
C VAL A 259 -3.10 -5.76 -3.06
N GLY A 260 -3.64 -6.99 -3.11
CA GLY A 260 -2.85 -8.22 -3.02
C GLY A 260 -1.80 -8.33 -4.14
N ALA A 261 -2.18 -8.08 -5.40
CA ALA A 261 -1.26 -8.10 -6.53
C ALA A 261 -0.18 -7.00 -6.43
N ILE A 262 -0.56 -5.81 -5.95
CA ILE A 262 0.38 -4.70 -5.72
C ILE A 262 1.35 -5.06 -4.58
N THR A 263 0.84 -5.52 -3.45
CA THR A 263 1.64 -5.95 -2.30
C THR A 263 2.62 -7.04 -2.71
N GLN A 264 2.17 -8.07 -3.42
CA GLN A 264 3.04 -9.14 -3.91
C GLN A 264 4.16 -8.61 -4.82
N THR A 265 3.84 -7.67 -5.73
CA THR A 265 4.83 -7.08 -6.62
C THR A 265 5.89 -6.30 -5.83
N VAL A 266 5.46 -5.43 -4.89
CA VAL A 266 6.37 -4.65 -4.04
C VAL A 266 7.25 -5.54 -3.19
N GLU A 267 6.67 -6.53 -2.52
CA GLU A 267 7.43 -7.46 -1.67
C GLU A 267 8.44 -8.25 -2.49
N SER A 268 8.05 -8.79 -3.64
CA SER A 268 8.96 -9.56 -4.50
C SER A 268 10.14 -8.74 -5.03
N GLU A 269 9.96 -7.44 -5.26
CA GLU A 269 11.04 -6.57 -5.71
C GLU A 269 11.92 -6.11 -4.55
N LEU A 270 11.34 -5.79 -3.40
CA LEU A 270 12.11 -5.38 -2.23
C LEU A 270 12.90 -6.54 -1.63
N GLU A 271 12.42 -7.79 -1.70
CA GLU A 271 13.17 -8.99 -1.31
C GLU A 271 14.46 -9.20 -2.14
N LYS A 272 14.55 -8.58 -3.33
CA LYS A 272 15.76 -8.63 -4.17
C LYS A 272 16.81 -7.59 -3.77
N LEU A 273 16.51 -6.67 -2.86
CA LEU A 273 17.44 -5.61 -2.46
C LEU A 273 18.64 -6.22 -1.74
N GLN A 274 19.81 -6.09 -2.35
CA GLN A 274 21.09 -6.46 -1.74
C GLN A 274 21.88 -5.21 -1.37
N TYR A 275 22.30 -5.13 -0.11
CA TYR A 275 23.21 -4.09 0.33
C TYR A 275 24.62 -4.65 0.44
N LEU A 276 25.50 -4.16 -0.43
CA LEU A 276 26.89 -4.63 -0.55
C LEU A 276 27.81 -4.09 0.56
N GLY A 277 27.25 -3.39 1.55
CA GLY A 277 28.04 -2.75 2.60
C GLY A 277 28.83 -1.54 2.10
N PRO A 278 29.50 -0.84 3.02
CA PRO A 278 30.46 0.16 2.64
C PRO A 278 31.72 -0.54 2.08
N TYR A 279 32.05 -0.34 0.79
CA TYR A 279 33.37 -0.64 0.25
C TYR A 279 34.38 0.36 0.86
N ARG A 280 34.75 0.15 2.12
CA ARG A 280 35.87 0.84 2.75
C ARG A 280 37.11 0.00 2.47
N THR A 281 37.88 0.35 1.46
CA THR A 281 39.32 0.16 1.53
C THR A 281 39.79 0.99 2.72
N TYR A 282 39.92 0.36 3.89
CA TYR A 282 40.66 0.97 4.98
C TYR A 282 42.10 1.10 4.49
N PRO A 283 42.66 2.31 4.25
CA PRO A 283 44.10 2.41 4.28
C PRO A 283 44.52 1.96 5.69
N PRO A 284 45.51 1.07 5.84
CA PRO A 284 46.01 0.70 7.15
C PRO A 284 46.40 2.00 7.87
N ARG A 285 45.75 2.27 9.00
CA ARG A 285 46.21 3.30 9.93
C ARG A 285 47.49 2.76 10.56
N ASN A 286 48.62 3.00 9.90
CA ASN A 286 49.90 2.92 10.55
C ASN A 286 49.92 4.04 11.59
N PHE A 287 49.75 3.67 12.86
CA PHE A 287 50.15 4.49 13.99
C PHE A 287 51.67 4.49 14.09
#